data_AF-A0A2G2ZAC6-F1
#
_entry.id   AF-A0A2G2ZAC6-F1
#
_cell.length_a   1.000
_cell.length_b   1.000
_cell.length_c   1.000
_cell.angle_alpha   90.00
_cell.angle_beta   90.00
_cell.angle_gamma   90.00
#
_symmetry.space_group_name_H-M   'P 1'
#
loop_
_entity.id
_entity.type
_entity.pdbx_description
1 polymer ?
#
loop_
_entity_poly.entity_id
_entity_poly.type
_entity_poly.pdbx_seq_one_letter_code
_entity_poly.pdbx_strand_id
1 'polypeptide(L)'
;MWDLPAQDDLTTTLVQQCRQSLNTVQRIIETAGDNEALLFEALNINDEVQKALSKYDELKKPAVVSSEPEPAMIPVAVEPDESPRAGKEDALIRKSAGSRSAVQGGGNDDMMDDLDEMIFGSKKVGGTSESGNDKKKQQSPKDDLISF
;
A
#
# COMPACT_ATOMS: atom_id res chain seq x y z
N MET A 1 18.86 9.35 0.56
CA MET A 1 19.64 8.23 -0.02
C MET A 1 19.00 6.98 0.54
N TRP A 2 18.07 6.37 -0.21
CA TRP A 2 17.27 5.25 0.28
C TRP A 2 17.97 3.96 -0.10
N ASP A 3 18.55 3.29 0.89
CA ASP A 3 19.01 1.91 0.77
C ASP A 3 17.78 0.99 0.63
N LEU A 4 17.59 0.49 -0.58
CA LEU A 4 16.73 -0.67 -0.88
C LEU A 4 17.46 -1.80 -1.65
N PRO A 5 18.79 -2.04 -1.46
CA PRO A 5 19.47 -3.12 -2.17
C PRO A 5 18.83 -4.48 -1.88
N ALA A 6 18.33 -4.72 -0.67
CA ALA A 6 17.74 -6.01 -0.32
C ALA A 6 16.42 -6.34 -1.04
N GLN A 7 15.53 -5.36 -1.28
CA GLN A 7 14.31 -5.62 -2.07
C GLN A 7 14.63 -5.73 -3.57
N ASP A 8 15.60 -4.97 -4.06
CA ASP A 8 16.03 -5.05 -5.46
C ASP A 8 16.78 -6.37 -5.74
N ASP A 9 17.60 -6.85 -4.80
CA ASP A 9 18.30 -8.14 -4.87
C ASP A 9 17.32 -9.31 -4.86
N LEU A 10 16.32 -9.28 -3.97
CA LEU A 10 15.27 -10.31 -3.94
C LEU A 10 14.48 -10.31 -5.24
N THR A 11 14.07 -9.13 -5.73
CA THR A 11 13.31 -9.01 -6.98
C THR A 11 14.13 -9.49 -8.17
N THR A 12 15.41 -9.12 -8.24
CA THR A 12 16.34 -9.58 -9.27
C THR A 12 16.52 -11.09 -9.24
N THR A 13 16.63 -11.67 -8.05
CA THR A 13 16.73 -13.13 -7.87
C THR A 13 15.46 -13.83 -8.35
N LEU A 14 14.27 -13.35 -7.98
CA LEU A 14 13.00 -13.92 -8.42
C LEU A 14 12.84 -13.83 -9.95
N VAL A 15 13.21 -12.71 -10.57
CA VAL A 15 13.21 -12.56 -12.03
C VAL A 15 14.16 -13.54 -12.70
N GLN A 16 15.35 -13.74 -12.13
CA GLN A 16 16.30 -14.73 -12.63
C GLN A 16 15.74 -16.15 -12.54
N GLN A 17 15.04 -16.48 -11.45
CA GLN A 17 14.36 -17.77 -11.30
C GLN A 17 13.23 -17.96 -12.32
N CYS A 18 12.43 -16.92 -12.61
CA CYS A 18 11.44 -16.96 -13.68
C CYS A 18 12.08 -17.22 -15.05
N ARG A 19 13.25 -16.62 -15.34
CA ARG A 19 13.97 -16.88 -16.59
C ARG A 19 14.50 -18.31 -16.67
N GLN A 20 14.98 -18.84 -15.55
CA GLN A 20 15.41 -20.24 -15.48
C GLN A 20 14.22 -21.19 -15.63
N SER A 21 13.07 -20.89 -15.02
CA SER A 21 11.87 -21.70 -15.14
C SER A 21 11.35 -21.72 -16.58
N LEU A 22 11.44 -20.61 -17.34
CA LEU A 22 11.12 -20.61 -18.77
C LEU A 22 11.94 -21.65 -19.55
N ASN A 23 13.25 -21.75 -19.29
CA ASN A 23 14.09 -22.75 -19.99
C ASN A 23 13.65 -24.18 -19.66
N THR A 24 13.34 -24.44 -18.38
CA THR A 24 12.86 -25.75 -17.94
C THR A 24 11.49 -26.07 -18.54
N VAL A 25 10.54 -25.14 -18.51
CA VAL A 25 9.20 -25.30 -19.08
C VAL A 25 9.26 -25.50 -20.59
N GLN A 26 10.12 -24.75 -21.29
CA GLN A 26 10.32 -24.92 -22.73
C GLN A 26 10.79 -26.34 -23.07
N ARG A 27 11.74 -26.89 -22.29
CA ARG A 27 12.18 -28.26 -22.44
C ARG A 27 11.05 -29.26 -22.20
N ILE A 28 10.20 -29.01 -21.21
CA ILE A 28 9.03 -29.85 -20.93
C ILE A 28 8.06 -29.81 -22.12
N ILE A 29 7.77 -28.63 -22.67
CA ILE A 29 6.92 -28.45 -23.86
C ILE A 29 7.47 -29.27 -25.04
N GLU A 30 8.77 -29.18 -25.30
CA GLU A 30 9.44 -29.89 -26.41
C GLU A 30 9.46 -31.42 -26.21
N THR A 31 9.44 -31.89 -24.97
CA THR A 31 9.54 -33.33 -24.62
C THR A 31 8.21 -33.97 -24.19
N ALA A 32 7.12 -33.19 -24.13
CA ALA A 32 5.81 -33.68 -23.67
C ALA A 32 5.22 -34.77 -24.59
N GLY A 33 5.62 -34.82 -25.86
CA GLY A 33 5.21 -35.86 -26.81
C GLY A 33 3.69 -35.87 -27.01
N ASP A 34 3.06 -36.99 -26.69
CA ASP A 34 1.61 -37.23 -26.78
C ASP A 34 0.86 -36.95 -25.46
N ASN A 35 1.55 -36.53 -24.40
CA ASN A 35 0.92 -36.16 -23.14
C ASN A 35 0.33 -34.75 -23.22
N GLU A 36 -0.85 -34.63 -23.84
CA GLU A 36 -1.55 -33.36 -24.05
C GLU A 36 -1.86 -32.63 -22.73
N ALA A 37 -2.23 -33.37 -21.67
CA ALA A 37 -2.51 -32.77 -20.37
C ALA A 37 -1.29 -32.02 -19.81
N LEU A 38 -0.11 -32.66 -19.86
CA LEU A 38 1.15 -32.03 -19.47
C LEU A 38 1.50 -30.84 -20.36
N LEU A 39 1.24 -30.93 -21.67
CA LEU A 39 1.48 -29.84 -22.61
C LEU A 39 0.61 -28.62 -22.29
N PHE A 40 -0.68 -28.80 -22.03
CA PHE A 40 -1.59 -27.70 -21.67
C PHE A 40 -1.18 -27.03 -20.36
N GLU A 41 -0.81 -27.81 -19.34
CA GLU A 41 -0.31 -27.26 -18.09
C GLU A 41 1.01 -26.50 -18.28
N ALA A 42 1.95 -27.05 -19.05
CA ALA A 42 3.24 -26.42 -19.33
C ALA A 42 3.06 -25.11 -20.10
N LEU A 43 2.15 -25.05 -21.08
CA LEU A 43 1.82 -23.83 -21.82
C LEU A 43 1.19 -22.77 -20.90
N ASN A 44 0.23 -23.16 -20.06
CA ASN A 44 -0.39 -22.24 -19.11
C ASN A 44 0.63 -21.67 -18.10
N ILE A 45 1.55 -22.50 -17.60
CA ILE A 45 2.64 -22.05 -16.73
C ILE A 45 3.58 -21.10 -17.49
N ASN A 46 3.88 -21.38 -18.76
CA ASN A 46 4.70 -20.52 -19.60
C ASN A 46 4.09 -19.11 -19.71
N ASP A 47 2.78 -19.03 -19.97
CA ASP A 47 2.05 -17.76 -20.06
C ASP A 47 2.10 -16.96 -18.75
N GLU A 48 1.87 -17.60 -17.60
CA GLU A 48 1.94 -16.93 -16.30
C GLU A 48 3.36 -16.46 -15.95
N VAL A 49 4.40 -17.22 -16.31
CA VAL A 49 5.80 -16.80 -16.12
C VAL A 49 6.16 -15.64 -17.05
N GLN A 50 5.77 -15.69 -18.33
CA GLN A 50 6.00 -14.58 -19.27
C GLN A 50 5.30 -13.31 -18.83
N LYS A 51 4.07 -13.42 -18.33
CA LYS A 51 3.29 -12.32 -17.77
C LYS A 51 3.95 -11.71 -16.53
N ALA A 52 4.49 -12.53 -15.63
CA ALA A 52 5.23 -12.04 -14.47
C ALA A 52 6.47 -11.23 -14.89
N LEU A 53 7.24 -11.73 -15.87
CA LEU A 53 8.40 -11.02 -16.42
C LEU A 53 8.00 -9.72 -17.12
N SER A 54 6.90 -9.72 -17.88
CA SER A 54 6.40 -8.53 -18.57
C SER A 54 6.03 -7.43 -17.57
N LYS A 55 5.36 -7.78 -16.47
CA LYS A 55 5.06 -6.84 -15.37
C LYS A 55 6.31 -6.28 -14.72
N TYR A 56 7.34 -7.10 -14.52
CA TYR A 56 8.61 -6.61 -13.99
C TYR A 56 9.27 -5.59 -14.92
N ASP A 57 9.28 -5.86 -16.23
CA ASP A 57 9.83 -4.92 -17.23
C ASP A 57 9.03 -3.60 -17.28
N GLU A 58 7.71 -3.64 -17.07
CA GLU A 58 6.87 -2.45 -16.91
C GLU A 58 7.24 -1.63 -15.66
N LEU A 59 7.45 -2.30 -14.52
CA LEU A 59 7.87 -1.64 -13.28
C LEU A 59 9.28 -1.04 -13.38
N LYS A 60 10.15 -1.62 -14.21
CA LYS A 60 11.48 -1.08 -14.48
C LYS A 60 11.50 0.13 -15.39
N LYS A 61 10.44 0.38 -16.17
CA LYS A 61 10.34 1.61 -16.96
C LYS A 61 10.14 2.79 -15.99
N PRO A 62 10.93 3.86 -16.12
CA PRO A 62 10.68 5.09 -15.37
C PRO A 62 9.23 5.51 -15.59
N ALA A 63 8.48 5.73 -14.51
CA ALA A 63 7.14 6.29 -14.62
C ALA A 63 7.26 7.61 -15.40
N VAL A 64 6.72 7.64 -16.62
CA VAL A 64 6.64 8.87 -17.40
C VAL A 64 5.69 9.76 -16.62
N VAL A 65 6.25 10.66 -15.81
CA VAL A 65 5.50 11.68 -15.10
C VAL A 65 4.78 12.46 -16.19
N SER A 66 3.46 12.34 -16.27
CA SER A 66 2.65 13.24 -17.07
C SER A 66 3.01 14.64 -16.56
N SER A 67 3.69 15.42 -17.40
CA SER A 67 4.02 16.81 -17.10
C SER A 67 2.75 17.50 -16.60
N GLU A 68 2.76 17.93 -15.34
CA GLU A 68 1.71 18.74 -14.75
C GLU A 68 1.46 19.92 -15.70
N PRO A 69 0.20 20.23 -16.06
CA PRO A 69 -0.08 21.36 -16.94
C PRO A 69 0.51 22.62 -16.29
N GLU A 70 1.44 23.28 -16.99
CA GLU A 70 2.06 24.51 -16.50
C GLU A 70 0.96 25.48 -16.04
N PRO A 71 1.06 26.02 -14.81
CA PRO A 71 0.04 26.93 -14.30
C PRO A 71 -0.08 28.13 -15.24
N ALA A 72 -1.26 28.30 -15.83
CA ALA A 72 -1.54 29.40 -16.74
C ALA A 72 -1.31 30.73 -16.02
N MET A 73 -0.27 31.47 -16.43
CA MET A 73 0.01 32.80 -15.91
C MET A 73 -1.05 33.78 -16.42
N ILE A 74 -2.03 34.10 -15.58
CA ILE A 74 -3.01 35.15 -15.84
C ILE A 74 -2.29 36.50 -15.65
N PRO A 75 -2.18 37.36 -16.68
CA PRO A 75 -1.59 38.68 -16.49
C PRO A 75 -2.47 39.50 -15.55
N VAL A 76 -1.88 39.91 -14.43
CA VAL A 76 -2.50 40.85 -13.49
C VAL A 76 -2.55 42.22 -14.15
N ALA A 77 -3.74 42.64 -14.58
CA ALA A 77 -3.98 44.02 -14.95
C ALA A 77 -3.88 44.89 -13.70
N VAL A 78 -2.92 45.82 -13.69
CA VAL A 78 -2.83 46.86 -12.67
C VAL A 78 -3.89 47.90 -13.00
N GLU A 79 -5.02 47.84 -12.30
CA GLU A 79 -6.01 48.91 -12.28
C GLU A 79 -5.31 50.18 -11.73
N PRO A 80 -5.35 51.32 -12.43
CA PRO A 80 -4.82 52.56 -11.91
C PRO A 80 -5.66 53.05 -10.71
N ASP A 81 -4.96 53.35 -9.63
CA ASP A 81 -5.46 54.03 -8.43
C ASP A 81 -6.09 55.38 -8.81
N GLU A 82 -7.43 55.42 -8.85
CA GLU A 82 -8.17 56.68 -8.87
C GLU A 82 -8.94 56.81 -7.55
N SER A 83 -8.28 57.49 -6.60
CA SER A 83 -8.91 58.02 -5.40
C SER A 83 -9.99 59.04 -5.76
N PRO A 84 -11.20 58.92 -5.18
CA PRO A 84 -11.75 60.10 -4.52
C PRO A 84 -12.46 59.79 -3.19
N ARG A 85 -11.92 60.41 -2.15
CA ARG A 85 -12.59 61.14 -1.06
C ARG A 85 -13.89 60.57 -0.44
N ALA A 86 -13.73 60.29 0.85
CA ALA A 86 -14.56 60.76 1.97
C ALA A 86 -15.99 60.19 2.14
N GLY A 87 -16.15 59.35 3.16
CA GLY A 87 -17.41 59.02 3.80
C GLY A 87 -17.16 58.18 5.05
N LYS A 88 -17.73 58.57 6.18
CA LYS A 88 -17.45 58.04 7.53
C LYS A 88 -18.28 56.78 7.81
N GLU A 89 -17.77 55.91 8.69
CA GLU A 89 -18.48 54.99 9.64
C GLU A 89 -17.82 53.61 9.66
N ASP A 90 -17.75 52.83 10.72
CA ASP A 90 -17.68 53.04 12.16
C ASP A 90 -17.06 51.75 12.71
N ALA A 91 -16.19 51.86 13.72
CA ALA A 91 -15.80 50.85 14.69
C ALA A 91 -16.09 49.34 14.43
N LEU A 92 -15.09 48.59 13.95
CA LEU A 92 -14.90 47.20 14.37
C LEU A 92 -13.55 47.07 15.09
N ILE A 93 -13.58 47.52 16.34
CA ILE A 93 -12.49 47.51 17.31
C ILE A 93 -12.04 46.06 17.53
N ARG A 94 -10.74 45.81 17.37
CA ARG A 94 -10.08 44.53 17.70
C ARG A 94 -10.47 44.09 19.11
N LYS A 95 -11.18 42.97 19.25
CA LYS A 95 -11.30 42.28 20.53
C LYS A 95 -10.09 41.38 20.70
N SER A 96 -9.10 41.82 21.48
CA SER A 96 -8.24 40.90 22.22
C SER A 96 -9.05 40.32 23.38
N ALA A 97 -9.48 39.07 23.28
CA ALA A 97 -10.02 38.35 24.42
C ALA A 97 -8.86 37.67 25.15
N GLY A 98 -8.32 38.38 26.14
CA GLY A 98 -7.46 37.78 27.14
C GLY A 98 -8.25 36.85 28.05
N SER A 99 -7.62 35.72 28.36
CA SER A 99 -7.70 34.93 29.60
C SER A 99 -9.07 34.46 30.10
N ARG A 100 -9.30 33.14 30.02
CA ARG A 100 -9.93 32.37 31.10
C ARG A 100 -9.24 31.01 31.26
N SER A 101 -8.54 30.88 32.38
CA SER A 101 -8.55 29.72 33.26
C SER A 101 -7.89 28.41 32.79
N ALA A 102 -6.85 28.04 33.53
CA ALA A 102 -6.35 26.69 33.68
C ALA A 102 -7.43 25.70 34.18
N VAL A 103 -7.07 24.41 34.10
CA VAL A 103 -7.85 23.19 34.41
C VAL A 103 -8.69 22.76 33.20
N GLN A 104 -8.30 21.74 32.44
CA GLN A 104 -8.39 20.34 32.87
C GLN A 104 -7.52 19.46 31.96
N GLY A 105 -6.55 18.77 32.56
CA GLY A 105 -5.86 17.65 31.91
C GLY A 105 -6.74 16.40 31.97
N GLY A 106 -6.67 15.58 30.92
CA GLY A 106 -7.38 14.32 30.76
C GLY A 106 -8.60 14.46 29.85
N GLY A 107 -8.54 13.87 28.65
CA GLY A 107 -9.64 13.92 27.69
C GLY A 107 -9.22 14.17 26.23
N ASN A 108 -7.98 13.83 25.86
CA ASN A 108 -7.61 13.71 24.43
C ASN A 108 -7.38 12.25 24.03
N ASP A 109 -7.44 11.36 25.01
CA ASP A 109 -7.19 9.94 24.98
C ASP A 109 -8.35 9.23 24.25
N ASP A 110 -9.59 9.57 24.63
CA ASP A 110 -10.81 8.98 24.07
C ASP A 110 -10.96 9.25 22.56
N MET A 111 -10.52 10.45 22.12
CA MET A 111 -10.51 10.78 20.69
C MET A 111 -9.43 10.04 19.90
N MET A 112 -8.37 9.55 20.55
CA MET A 112 -7.36 8.70 19.92
C MET A 112 -7.86 7.25 19.79
N ASP A 113 -8.57 6.75 20.80
CA ASP A 113 -9.14 5.39 20.79
C ASP A 113 -10.19 5.22 19.68
N ASP A 114 -11.08 6.20 19.47
CA ASP A 114 -12.07 6.20 18.38
C ASP A 114 -11.40 6.18 16.99
N LEU A 115 -10.26 6.85 16.86
CA LEU A 115 -9.51 6.91 15.60
C LEU A 115 -8.86 5.56 15.27
N ASP A 116 -8.26 4.91 16.26
CA ASP A 116 -7.72 3.56 16.11
C ASP A 116 -8.83 2.54 15.84
N GLU A 117 -10.01 2.69 16.45
CA GLU A 117 -11.18 1.86 16.19
C GLU A 117 -11.66 1.94 14.74
N MET A 118 -11.64 3.14 14.13
CA MET A 118 -12.00 3.31 12.71
C MET A 118 -10.94 2.76 11.75
N ILE A 119 -9.66 2.79 12.12
CA ILE A 119 -8.54 2.35 11.27
C ILE A 119 -8.32 0.84 11.37
N PHE A 120 -8.41 0.26 12.56
CA PHE A 120 -8.12 -1.16 12.82
C PHE A 120 -9.37 -2.02 13.01
N GLY A 121 -10.54 -1.39 13.22
CA GLY A 121 -11.81 -2.04 13.48
C GLY A 121 -11.93 -2.55 14.92
N SER A 122 -12.92 -2.07 15.68
CA SER A 122 -13.26 -2.66 16.99
C SER A 122 -13.93 -4.01 16.80
N LYS A 123 -13.17 -5.08 16.99
CA LYS A 123 -13.75 -6.39 17.23
C LYS A 123 -14.32 -6.39 18.65
N LYS A 124 -15.60 -6.03 18.81
CA LYS A 124 -16.39 -6.41 19.99
C LYS A 124 -16.38 -7.94 20.12
N VAL A 125 -15.37 -8.47 20.81
CA VAL A 125 -15.42 -9.82 21.37
C VAL A 125 -16.15 -9.71 22.70
N GLY A 126 -17.45 -9.91 22.64
CA GLY A 126 -18.31 -10.10 23.79
C GLY A 126 -19.77 -10.01 23.37
N GLY A 127 -20.60 -11.04 23.40
CA GLY A 127 -20.39 -12.44 23.78
C GLY A 127 -21.72 -13.16 23.61
N THR A 128 -21.69 -14.46 23.34
CA THR A 128 -22.83 -15.36 23.58
C THR A 128 -22.30 -16.73 23.98
N SER A 129 -22.90 -17.21 25.05
CA SER A 129 -22.75 -18.41 25.83
C SER A 129 -22.61 -19.76 25.08
N GLU A 130 -22.17 -20.74 25.87
CA GLU A 130 -22.49 -22.17 25.85
C GLU A 130 -21.45 -23.18 25.33
N SER A 131 -21.08 -24.02 26.30
CA SER A 131 -20.89 -25.46 26.21
C SER A 131 -19.48 -26.00 25.93
N GLY A 132 -19.06 -26.86 26.86
CA GLY A 132 -17.72 -27.40 26.94
C GLY A 132 -17.44 -28.55 25.99
N ASN A 133 -16.16 -28.93 25.94
CA ASN A 133 -15.75 -30.30 26.23
C ASN A 133 -14.24 -30.33 26.47
N ASP A 134 -13.85 -31.02 27.53
CA ASP A 134 -12.52 -31.53 27.80
C ASP A 134 -11.84 -32.17 26.57
N LYS A 135 -10.52 -31.95 26.44
CA LYS A 135 -9.54 -32.99 26.04
C LYS A 135 -8.09 -32.52 26.24
N LYS A 136 -7.61 -32.81 27.45
CA LYS A 136 -6.31 -33.39 27.83
C LYS A 136 -5.28 -33.63 26.68
N LYS A 137 -4.10 -33.02 26.85
CA LYS A 137 -2.72 -33.43 26.48
C LYS A 137 -2.54 -34.56 25.45
N GLN A 138 -1.74 -34.30 24.40
CA GLN A 138 -0.43 -34.95 24.13
C GLN A 138 0.16 -34.38 22.83
N GLN A 139 1.23 -33.60 22.93
CA GLN A 139 2.62 -33.97 22.59
C GLN A 139 2.87 -34.18 21.09
N SER A 140 3.52 -33.18 20.51
CA SER A 140 4.29 -33.26 19.26
C SER A 140 5.35 -34.36 19.30
N PRO A 141 5.77 -34.84 18.12
CA PRO A 141 7.19 -34.85 17.82
C PRO A 141 7.50 -34.04 16.56
N LYS A 142 8.56 -33.25 16.68
CA LYS A 142 9.39 -32.78 15.57
C LYS A 142 10.32 -33.94 15.18
N ASP A 143 10.96 -33.80 14.01
CA ASP A 143 12.08 -34.62 13.51
C ASP A 143 11.58 -35.91 12.81
N ASP A 144 11.85 -36.22 11.53
CA ASP A 144 13.05 -36.00 10.72
C ASP A 144 12.68 -35.80 9.23
N LEU A 145 13.15 -34.74 8.58
CA LEU A 145 14.29 -34.75 7.65
C LEU A 145 14.22 -35.79 6.51
N ILE A 146 13.92 -35.27 5.32
CA ILE A 146 14.33 -35.70 3.95
C ILE A 146 15.14 -37.02 3.88
N SER A 147 14.64 -37.99 3.11
CA SER A 147 15.44 -39.10 2.58
C SER A 147 15.36 -39.13 1.05
N PHE A 148 16.50 -39.47 0.44
CA PHE A 148 16.91 -39.34 -0.96
C PHE A 148 16.03 -40.04 -2.00
#